data_AF-A0A8X7X0N2-F1
#
_entry.id   AF-A0A8X7X0N2-F1
#
_cell.length_a   1.000
_cell.length_b   1.000
_cell.length_c   1.000
_cell.angle_alpha   90.00
_cell.angle_beta   90.00
_cell.angle_gamma   90.00
#
_symmetry.space_group_name_H-M   'P 1'
#
loop_
_entity.id
_entity.type
_entity.pdbx_description
1 polymer ?
#
loop_
_entity_poly.entity_id
_entity_poly.type
_entity_poly.pdbx_seq_one_letter_code
_entity_poly.pdbx_strand_id
1 'polypeptide(L)'
;MAKLACASSDWVTVDSWESQQKEWLETVKVIRYHHERLFSIGNHEEGNHNVKKNRKRKLPLNESPDSIKTSSNEHKGAPELKLLCGADLLESFGIPNLWKEKDIMEIVGKHGVICITRAGCNVQNFIYQSDILWTHRNNIHLVTEWIPNEISATKVRQALRRGQSVRYLLPDSVIKYIEKYELYNLESEEKNANAVLEPLKRNTPKS
;
A
#
# COMPACT_ATOMS: atom_id res chain seq x y z
N MET A 1 14.26 -8.91 -8.72
CA MET A 1 14.88 -7.76 -8.01
C MET A 1 14.33 -7.57 -6.60
N ALA A 2 13.02 -7.35 -6.39
CA ALA A 2 12.47 -7.12 -5.03
C ALA A 2 12.85 -8.20 -4.00
N LYS A 3 12.75 -9.49 -4.36
CA LYS A 3 13.19 -10.60 -3.49
C LYS A 3 14.68 -10.54 -3.10
N LEU A 4 15.54 -10.10 -4.03
CA LEU A 4 16.97 -9.92 -3.77
C LEU A 4 17.23 -8.71 -2.86
N ALA A 5 16.43 -7.65 -2.99
CA ALA A 5 16.51 -6.46 -2.16
C ALA A 5 16.06 -6.73 -0.72
N CYS A 6 15.06 -7.59 -0.53
CA CYS A 6 14.53 -7.95 0.78
C CYS A 6 15.23 -9.16 1.41
N ALA A 7 16.26 -9.74 0.77
CA ALA A 7 16.86 -11.00 1.21
C ALA A 7 17.48 -10.93 2.62
N SER A 8 17.91 -9.74 3.05
CA SER A 8 18.44 -9.50 4.40
C SER A 8 17.41 -8.92 5.38
N SER A 9 16.15 -8.76 4.97
CA SER A 9 15.08 -8.26 5.83
C SER A 9 14.40 -9.41 6.58
N ASP A 10 14.14 -9.18 7.85
CA ASP A 10 13.43 -10.05 8.78
C ASP A 10 11.92 -9.78 8.85
N TRP A 11 11.46 -8.63 8.32
CA TRP A 11 10.05 -8.22 8.40
C TRP A 11 9.44 -7.77 7.06
N VAL A 12 10.25 -7.47 6.04
CA VAL A 12 9.76 -7.13 4.70
C VAL A 12 9.86 -8.33 3.78
N THR A 13 8.73 -8.73 3.20
CA THR A 13 8.65 -9.85 2.26
C THR A 13 8.02 -9.42 0.94
N VAL A 14 8.13 -10.27 -0.07
CA VAL A 14 7.59 -10.00 -1.42
C VAL A 14 6.51 -11.01 -1.73
N ASP A 15 5.30 -10.51 -1.93
CA ASP A 15 4.19 -11.29 -2.48
C ASP A 15 4.12 -11.09 -4.00
N SER A 16 3.93 -12.18 -4.76
CA SER A 16 3.87 -12.15 -6.23
C SER A 16 2.44 -12.21 -6.79
N TRP A 17 1.42 -12.28 -5.94
CA TRP A 17 0.04 -12.53 -6.33
C TRP A 17 -0.47 -11.50 -7.35
N GLU A 18 -0.29 -10.21 -7.09
CA GLU A 18 -0.73 -9.15 -8.01
C GLU A 18 -0.04 -9.28 -9.39
N SER A 19 1.27 -9.51 -9.39
CA SER A 19 2.06 -9.64 -10.63
C SER A 19 1.73 -10.89 -11.47
N GLN A 20 1.10 -11.90 -10.86
CA GLN A 20 0.71 -13.14 -11.53
C GLN A 20 -0.69 -13.05 -12.16
N GLN A 21 -1.41 -11.96 -11.93
CA GLN A 21 -2.73 -11.75 -12.54
C GLN A 21 -2.58 -11.47 -14.03
N LYS A 22 -3.51 -12.01 -14.83
CA LYS A 22 -3.51 -11.83 -16.29
C LYS A 22 -3.83 -10.41 -16.71
N GLU A 23 -4.55 -9.68 -15.86
CA GLU A 23 -4.99 -8.32 -16.10
C GLU A 23 -4.52 -7.40 -14.98
N TRP A 24 -4.43 -6.10 -15.29
CA TRP A 24 -4.23 -5.08 -14.28
C TRP A 24 -5.38 -5.12 -13.25
N LEU A 25 -5.02 -4.98 -11.98
CA LEU A 25 -5.97 -4.91 -10.87
C LEU A 25 -5.93 -3.53 -10.22
N GLU A 26 -7.10 -3.04 -9.82
CA GLU A 26 -7.22 -1.89 -8.95
C GLU A 26 -6.56 -2.18 -7.59
N THR A 27 -5.82 -1.21 -7.03
CA THR A 27 -5.15 -1.32 -5.73
C THR A 27 -6.10 -1.78 -4.61
N VAL A 28 -7.36 -1.33 -4.62
CA VAL A 28 -8.36 -1.76 -3.63
C VAL A 28 -8.61 -3.27 -3.66
N LYS A 29 -8.55 -3.92 -4.83
CA LYS A 29 -8.71 -5.38 -4.95
C LYS A 29 -7.50 -6.12 -4.38
N VAL A 30 -6.31 -5.58 -4.57
CA VAL A 30 -5.07 -6.10 -3.99
C VAL A 30 -5.13 -6.01 -2.46
N ILE A 31 -5.57 -4.86 -1.93
CA ILE A 31 -5.76 -4.66 -0.50
C ILE A 31 -6.79 -5.65 0.06
N ARG A 32 -7.96 -5.83 -0.59
CA ARG A 32 -8.96 -6.83 -0.17
C ARG A 32 -8.40 -8.24 -0.11
N TYR A 33 -7.65 -8.66 -1.14
CA TYR A 33 -7.01 -9.98 -1.17
C TYR A 33 -6.08 -10.19 0.03
N HIS A 34 -5.21 -9.23 0.33
CA HIS A 34 -4.30 -9.32 1.46
C HIS A 34 -5.02 -9.23 2.81
N HIS A 35 -6.09 -8.44 2.88
CA HIS A 35 -6.94 -8.34 4.06
C HIS A 35 -7.54 -9.72 4.38
N GLU A 36 -8.29 -10.31 3.44
CA GLU A 36 -8.91 -11.64 3.60
C GLU A 36 -7.90 -12.73 3.99
N ARG A 37 -6.68 -12.67 3.43
CA ARG A 37 -5.60 -13.58 3.79
C ARG A 37 -5.12 -13.40 5.23
N LEU A 38 -5.00 -12.17 5.72
CA LEU A 38 -4.64 -11.90 7.12
C LEU A 38 -5.72 -12.40 8.09
N PHE A 39 -7.00 -12.19 7.78
CA PHE A 39 -8.11 -12.72 8.58
C PHE A 39 -8.12 -14.26 8.62
N SER A 40 -7.82 -14.89 7.50
CA SER A 40 -7.77 -16.35 7.41
C SER A 40 -6.66 -16.94 8.29
N ILE A 41 -5.50 -16.27 8.36
CA ILE A 41 -4.38 -16.68 9.21
C ILE A 41 -4.74 -16.52 10.70
N GLY A 42 -5.32 -15.37 11.08
CA GLY A 42 -5.71 -15.11 12.47
C GLY A 42 -6.70 -16.14 13.03
N ASN A 43 -7.67 -16.58 12.23
CA ASN A 43 -8.64 -17.59 12.64
C ASN A 43 -8.02 -18.99 12.84
N HIS A 44 -6.95 -19.32 12.10
CA HIS A 44 -6.24 -20.59 12.27
C HIS A 44 -5.41 -20.64 13.56
N GLU A 45 -4.85 -19.52 14.01
CA GLU A 45 -4.07 -19.46 15.25
C GLU A 45 -4.97 -19.47 16.51
N GLU A 46 -6.12 -18.80 16.49
CA GLU A 46 -7.08 -18.83 17.61
C GLU A 46 -7.68 -20.23 17.84
N GLY A 47 -7.79 -21.07 16.79
CA GLY A 47 -8.29 -22.44 16.88
C GLY A 47 -7.38 -23.41 17.65
N ASN A 48 -6.12 -23.06 17.93
CA ASN A 48 -5.15 -23.93 18.57
C ASN A 48 -4.92 -23.65 20.07
N HIS A 49 -5.50 -22.58 20.63
CA HIS A 49 -5.42 -22.27 22.07
C HIS A 49 -6.67 -22.74 22.83
N ASN A 50 -6.80 -24.05 23.01
CA ASN A 50 -7.78 -24.66 23.90
C ASN A 50 -7.32 -24.57 25.37
N VAL A 51 -7.19 -23.34 25.91
CA VAL A 51 -6.98 -23.13 27.35
C VAL A 51 -8.34 -23.06 28.02
N LYS A 52 -8.65 -24.09 28.81
CA LYS A 52 -9.84 -24.22 29.67
C LYS A 52 -10.10 -22.92 30.45
N LYS A 53 -11.06 -22.10 30.01
CA LYS A 53 -11.55 -20.95 30.79
C LYS A 53 -12.37 -21.46 31.98
N ASN A 54 -11.73 -21.50 33.14
CA ASN A 54 -12.40 -21.71 34.42
C ASN A 54 -13.38 -20.55 34.69
N ARG A 55 -14.66 -20.93 34.90
CA ARG A 55 -15.75 -20.06 35.35
C ARG A 55 -15.40 -19.35 36.68
N LYS A 56 -15.40 -18.01 36.71
CA LYS A 56 -15.63 -17.23 37.94
C LYS A 56 -16.57 -16.04 37.72
N ARG A 57 -17.80 -16.25 38.20
CA ARG A 57 -18.87 -15.39 38.77
C ARG A 57 -18.98 -13.90 38.38
N LYS A 58 -20.20 -13.54 37.94
CA LYS A 58 -20.76 -12.21 37.67
C LYS A 58 -20.97 -11.38 38.95
N LEU A 59 -20.77 -10.07 38.89
CA LEU A 59 -21.41 -9.04 39.74
C LEU A 59 -22.21 -8.09 38.82
N PRO A 60 -23.45 -7.68 39.16
CA PRO A 60 -24.27 -6.83 38.30
C PRO A 60 -24.17 -5.35 38.72
N LEU A 61 -24.02 -4.43 37.77
CA LEU A 61 -24.26 -2.99 37.98
C LEU A 61 -24.89 -2.37 36.71
N ASN A 62 -26.17 -2.04 36.86
CA ASN A 62 -27.06 -1.10 36.15
C ASN A 62 -26.82 -0.75 34.67
N GLU A 63 -27.75 -1.22 33.83
CA GLU A 63 -27.98 -0.79 32.45
C GLU A 63 -28.75 0.55 32.42
N SER A 64 -28.30 1.48 31.58
CA SER A 64 -29.09 2.62 31.09
C SER A 64 -29.24 2.45 29.57
N PRO A 65 -30.44 2.60 28.99
CA PRO A 65 -30.68 2.24 27.60
C PRO A 65 -30.58 3.48 26.71
N ASP A 66 -29.39 3.77 26.18
CA ASP A 66 -29.25 4.56 24.95
C ASP A 66 -27.79 4.46 24.46
N SER A 67 -27.51 3.40 23.72
CA SER A 67 -26.26 3.26 22.97
C SER A 67 -26.58 2.46 21.72
N ILE A 68 -26.54 3.15 20.59
CA ILE A 68 -26.57 2.58 19.24
C ILE A 68 -25.56 1.43 19.22
N LYS A 69 -26.05 0.20 19.00
CA LYS A 69 -25.24 -0.99 18.85
C LYS A 69 -24.48 -0.91 17.51
N THR A 70 -23.41 -0.14 17.45
CA THR A 70 -22.34 -0.42 16.49
C THR A 70 -21.75 -1.77 16.88
N SER A 71 -22.03 -2.77 16.05
CA SER A 71 -21.46 -4.11 16.05
C SER A 71 -19.94 -4.07 15.88
N SER A 72 -19.23 -3.51 16.87
CA SER A 72 -17.77 -3.47 16.96
C SER A 72 -17.32 -4.56 17.92
N ASN A 73 -17.66 -5.79 17.55
CA ASN A 73 -17.04 -6.99 18.12
C ASN A 73 -16.06 -7.59 17.09
N GLU A 74 -15.40 -6.73 16.30
CA GLU A 74 -14.27 -7.14 15.48
C GLU A 74 -13.05 -7.29 16.40
N HIS A 75 -12.75 -8.55 16.71
CA HIS A 75 -11.49 -9.10 17.19
C HIS A 75 -10.46 -8.07 17.71
N LYS A 76 -10.55 -7.71 18.99
CA LYS A 76 -9.46 -7.01 19.72
C LYS A 76 -8.19 -7.89 19.66
N GLY A 77 -7.34 -7.65 18.66
CA GLY A 77 -6.08 -8.37 18.47
C GLY A 77 -5.73 -8.76 17.03
N ALA A 78 -6.64 -8.60 16.05
CA ALA A 78 -6.32 -8.88 14.66
C ALA A 78 -5.42 -7.78 14.05
N PRO A 79 -4.46 -8.13 13.17
CA PRO A 79 -3.62 -7.15 12.49
C PRO A 79 -4.44 -6.31 11.50
N GLU A 80 -4.21 -4.99 11.48
CA GLU A 80 -4.79 -4.08 10.49
C GLU A 80 -3.92 -4.01 9.23
N LEU A 81 -4.55 -4.00 8.05
CA LEU A 81 -3.89 -3.76 6.78
C LEU A 81 -3.98 -2.28 6.41
N LYS A 82 -2.83 -1.64 6.15
CA LYS A 82 -2.76 -0.27 5.62
C LYS A 82 -1.94 -0.20 4.34
N LEU A 83 -2.30 0.70 3.44
CA LEU A 83 -1.53 0.98 2.22
C LEU A 83 -0.33 1.87 2.57
N LEU A 84 0.89 1.39 2.36
CA LEU A 84 2.11 2.20 2.45
C LEU A 84 2.41 2.84 1.10
N CYS A 85 2.58 4.15 1.04
CA CYS A 85 2.89 4.86 -0.20
C CYS A 85 3.71 6.15 0.01
N GLY A 86 4.13 6.77 -1.09
CA GLY A 86 4.68 8.12 -1.11
C GLY A 86 3.61 9.19 -1.34
N ALA A 87 3.99 10.45 -1.15
CA ALA A 87 3.15 11.62 -1.42
C ALA A 87 2.61 11.65 -2.85
N ASP A 88 3.43 11.23 -3.82
CA ASP A 88 3.10 11.17 -5.24
C ASP A 88 1.89 10.26 -5.53
N LEU A 89 1.83 9.08 -4.90
CA LEU A 89 0.68 8.19 -5.02
C LEU A 89 -0.56 8.78 -4.38
N LEU A 90 -0.43 9.38 -3.19
CA LEU A 90 -1.58 9.96 -2.50
C LEU A 90 -2.18 11.14 -3.27
N GLU A 91 -1.33 12.06 -3.76
CA GLU A 91 -1.75 13.19 -4.61
C GLU A 91 -2.35 12.71 -5.94
N SER A 92 -1.94 11.54 -6.44
CA SER A 92 -2.51 10.95 -7.65
C SER A 92 -4.01 10.64 -7.54
N PHE A 93 -4.58 10.57 -6.34
CA PHE A 93 -6.03 10.46 -6.14
C PHE A 93 -6.81 11.63 -6.74
N GLY A 94 -6.17 12.80 -6.90
CA GLY A 94 -6.74 13.97 -7.54
C GLY A 94 -6.68 13.94 -9.08
N ILE A 95 -6.00 12.96 -9.69
CA ILE A 95 -5.88 12.88 -11.15
C ILE A 95 -7.18 12.33 -11.75
N PRO A 96 -7.85 13.08 -12.64
CA PRO A 96 -9.10 12.64 -13.25
C PRO A 96 -8.97 11.28 -13.93
N ASN A 97 -9.97 10.41 -13.71
CA ASN A 97 -10.05 9.06 -14.26
C ASN A 97 -8.92 8.10 -13.84
N LEU A 98 -7.96 8.48 -13.01
CA LEU A 98 -6.92 7.55 -12.57
C LEU A 98 -7.45 6.59 -11.50
N TRP A 99 -8.28 7.11 -10.60
CA TRP A 99 -8.87 6.35 -9.49
C TRP A 99 -10.40 6.45 -9.56
N LYS A 100 -11.08 5.36 -9.20
CA LYS A 100 -12.53 5.40 -8.99
C LYS A 100 -12.76 5.97 -7.60
N GLU A 101 -13.68 6.92 -7.48
CA GLU A 101 -14.00 7.58 -6.20
C GLU A 101 -14.35 6.59 -5.08
N LYS A 102 -15.16 5.57 -5.42
CA LYS A 102 -15.50 4.47 -4.50
C LYS A 102 -14.29 3.67 -4.00
N ASP A 103 -13.25 3.54 -4.83
CA ASP A 103 -12.04 2.81 -4.47
C ASP A 103 -11.20 3.66 -3.51
N ILE A 104 -11.10 4.98 -3.75
CA ILE A 104 -10.45 5.91 -2.80
C ILE A 104 -11.14 5.84 -1.44
N MET A 105 -12.48 6.00 -1.43
CA MET A 105 -13.29 5.98 -0.21
C MET A 105 -13.09 4.69 0.59
N GLU A 106 -13.00 3.54 -0.08
CA GLU A 106 -12.72 2.29 0.61
C GLU A 106 -11.29 2.20 1.15
N ILE A 107 -10.30 2.60 0.35
CA ILE A 107 -8.89 2.56 0.76
C ILE A 107 -8.68 3.39 2.03
N VAL A 108 -9.10 4.67 2.02
CA VAL A 108 -8.90 5.54 3.19
C VAL A 108 -9.90 5.26 4.32
N GLY A 109 -11.10 4.80 4.00
CA GLY A 109 -12.16 4.57 4.96
C GLY A 109 -12.01 3.27 5.74
N LYS A 110 -11.80 2.14 5.06
CA LYS A 110 -11.77 0.81 5.69
C LYS A 110 -10.37 0.34 6.10
N HIS A 111 -9.35 0.67 5.31
CA HIS A 111 -8.01 0.13 5.50
C HIS A 111 -7.07 1.16 6.12
N GLY A 112 -6.91 2.29 5.44
CA GLY A 112 -6.04 3.40 5.83
C GLY A 112 -4.78 3.47 4.99
N VAL A 113 -4.12 4.61 5.08
CA VAL A 113 -2.91 4.93 4.31
C VAL A 113 -1.81 5.38 5.27
N ILE A 114 -0.61 4.90 5.06
CA ILE A 114 0.62 5.42 5.65
C ILE A 114 1.40 6.06 4.51
N CYS A 115 1.47 7.39 4.51
CA CYS A 115 2.10 8.15 3.44
C CYS A 115 3.44 8.72 3.92
N ILE A 116 4.53 8.26 3.33
CA ILE A 116 5.88 8.81 3.58
C ILE A 116 6.03 10.07 2.73
N THR A 117 6.27 11.21 3.38
CA THR A 117 6.38 12.51 2.72
C THR A 117 7.78 13.07 2.85
N ARG A 118 8.29 13.64 1.76
CA ARG A 118 9.54 14.41 1.80
C ARG A 118 9.29 15.76 2.47
N ALA A 119 10.33 16.32 3.10
CA ALA A 119 10.26 17.67 3.63
C ALA A 119 9.88 18.68 2.52
N GLY A 120 8.86 19.50 2.77
CA GLY A 120 8.35 20.50 1.82
C GLY A 120 7.20 20.04 0.92
N CYS A 121 6.79 18.76 0.93
CA CYS A 121 5.58 18.33 0.23
C CYS A 121 4.31 18.85 0.94
N ASN A 122 3.37 19.40 0.17
CA ASN A 122 2.13 19.99 0.71
C ASN A 122 0.95 19.00 0.75
N VAL A 123 1.23 17.76 1.19
CA VAL A 123 0.23 16.67 1.25
C VAL A 123 -0.92 17.02 2.20
N GLN A 124 -0.63 17.75 3.28
CA GLN A 124 -1.64 18.20 4.23
C GLN A 124 -2.70 19.09 3.57
N ASN A 125 -2.28 20.03 2.71
CA ASN A 125 -3.22 20.87 1.96
C ASN A 125 -4.03 20.04 0.96
N PHE A 126 -3.42 19.06 0.30
CA PHE A 126 -4.14 18.15 -0.59
C PHE A 126 -5.24 17.37 0.15
N ILE A 127 -4.94 16.84 1.35
CA ILE A 127 -5.93 16.17 2.20
C ILE A 127 -7.05 17.13 2.61
N TYR A 128 -6.71 18.36 3.01
CA TYR A 128 -7.70 19.37 3.41
C TYR A 128 -8.65 19.76 2.26
N GLN A 129 -8.17 19.80 1.02
CA GLN A 129 -8.95 20.17 -0.15
C GLN A 129 -9.90 19.08 -0.65
N SER A 130 -9.76 17.83 -0.17
CA SER A 130 -10.59 16.71 -0.59
C SER A 130 -11.53 16.27 0.54
N ASP A 131 -12.84 16.35 0.32
CA ASP A 131 -13.86 15.97 1.31
C ASP A 131 -13.69 14.49 1.75
N ILE A 132 -13.40 13.59 0.81
CA ILE A 132 -13.20 12.15 1.09
C ILE A 132 -11.99 11.96 2.00
N LEU A 133 -10.86 12.59 1.68
CA LEU A 133 -9.62 12.43 2.45
C LEU A 133 -9.73 13.11 3.81
N TRP A 134 -10.34 14.30 3.87
CA TRP A 134 -10.56 15.02 5.11
C TRP A 134 -11.48 14.27 6.07
N THR A 135 -12.55 13.67 5.54
CA THR A 135 -13.50 12.86 6.33
C THR A 135 -12.80 11.67 6.98
N HIS A 136 -11.86 11.03 6.27
CA HIS A 136 -11.12 9.86 6.74
C HIS A 136 -9.70 10.17 7.22
N ARG A 137 -9.36 11.44 7.49
CA ARG A 137 -7.98 11.88 7.81
C ARG A 137 -7.35 11.17 9.00
N ASN A 138 -8.15 10.73 9.97
CA ASN A 138 -7.66 9.98 11.13
C ASN A 138 -7.08 8.60 10.76
N ASN A 139 -7.40 8.09 9.57
CA ASN A 139 -6.87 6.84 9.02
C ASN A 139 -5.79 7.08 7.94
N ILE A 140 -5.35 8.33 7.77
CA ILE A 140 -4.26 8.74 6.89
C ILE A 140 -3.10 9.22 7.76
N HIS A 141 -2.05 8.41 7.84
CA HIS A 141 -0.88 8.66 8.68
C HIS A 141 0.23 9.26 7.83
N LEU A 142 0.55 10.53 8.06
CA LEU A 142 1.68 11.17 7.39
C LEU A 142 2.96 10.98 8.20
N VAL A 143 4.00 10.44 7.55
CA VAL A 143 5.31 10.20 8.15
C VAL A 143 6.35 11.01 7.39
N THR A 144 6.93 11.99 8.06
CA THR A 144 7.93 12.86 7.45
C THR A 144 9.30 12.19 7.39
N GLU A 145 9.85 12.10 6.19
CA GLU A 145 11.24 11.75 5.95
C GLU A 145 12.13 12.99 6.18
N TRP A 146 12.82 13.03 7.32
CA TRP A 146 13.70 14.15 7.69
C TRP A 146 15.05 14.13 7.00
N ILE A 147 15.52 12.96 6.58
CA ILE A 147 16.77 12.77 5.85
C ILE A 147 16.39 12.47 4.40
N PRO A 148 16.45 13.45 3.48
CA PRO A 148 15.97 13.26 2.13
C PRO A 148 16.76 12.16 1.41
N ASN A 149 16.05 11.18 0.87
CA ASN A 149 16.61 10.20 -0.04
C ASN A 149 16.01 10.35 -1.45
N GLU A 150 16.72 11.07 -2.32
CA GLU A 150 16.22 11.39 -3.68
C GLU A 150 16.53 10.33 -4.74
N ILE A 151 16.60 9.06 -4.33
CA ILE A 151 16.74 7.94 -5.25
C ILE A 151 15.36 7.65 -5.87
N SER A 152 15.28 7.70 -7.21
CA SER A 152 14.08 7.30 -7.96
C SER A 152 14.42 6.28 -9.03
N ALA A 153 13.48 5.39 -9.34
CA ALA A 153 13.66 4.39 -10.39
C ALA A 153 13.99 5.04 -11.75
N THR A 154 13.43 6.21 -12.05
CA THR A 154 13.73 6.97 -13.28
C THR A 154 15.20 7.41 -13.35
N LYS A 155 15.74 8.00 -12.26
CA LYS A 155 17.16 8.41 -12.19
C LYS A 155 18.08 7.18 -12.29
N VAL A 156 17.72 6.07 -11.64
CA VAL A 156 18.47 4.80 -11.70
C VAL A 156 18.52 4.23 -13.12
N ARG A 157 17.37 4.10 -13.81
CA ARG A 157 17.34 3.60 -15.20
C ARG A 157 18.13 4.51 -16.15
N GLN A 158 18.05 5.83 -15.96
CA GLN A 158 18.83 6.79 -16.74
C GLN A 158 20.34 6.63 -16.52
N ALA A 159 20.80 6.47 -15.28
CA ALA A 159 22.21 6.24 -14.95
C ALA A 159 22.72 4.95 -15.61
N LEU A 160 21.96 3.86 -15.50
CA LEU A 160 22.29 2.57 -16.13
C LEU A 160 22.42 2.68 -17.66
N ARG A 161 21.47 3.34 -18.34
CA ARG A 161 21.55 3.57 -19.81
C ARG A 161 22.77 4.38 -20.24
N ARG A 162 23.30 5.23 -19.35
CA ARG A 162 24.47 6.06 -19.60
C ARG A 162 25.79 5.40 -19.17
N GLY A 163 25.76 4.14 -18.73
CA GLY A 163 26.94 3.44 -18.20
C GLY A 163 27.46 4.05 -16.89
N GLN A 164 26.62 4.78 -16.16
CA GLN A 164 26.99 5.36 -14.88
C GLN A 164 26.80 4.33 -13.76
N SER A 165 27.66 4.39 -12.74
CA SER A 165 27.53 3.51 -11.58
C SER A 165 26.26 3.84 -10.78
N VAL A 166 25.54 2.79 -10.39
CA VAL A 166 24.42 2.86 -9.43
C VAL A 166 24.77 2.18 -8.10
N ARG A 167 26.07 1.95 -7.84
CA ARG A 167 26.55 1.38 -6.57
C ARG A 167 26.13 2.28 -5.42
N TYR A 168 25.73 1.66 -4.31
CA TYR A 168 25.19 2.31 -3.11
C TYR A 168 23.80 2.96 -3.26
N LEU A 169 23.22 3.00 -4.47
CA LEU A 169 21.82 3.37 -4.67
C LEU A 169 20.88 2.15 -4.56
N LEU A 170 21.42 0.96 -4.79
CA LEU A 170 20.72 -0.33 -4.77
C LEU A 170 21.57 -1.38 -4.04
N PRO A 171 20.96 -2.44 -3.50
CA PRO A 171 21.71 -3.59 -2.98
C PRO A 171 22.59 -4.25 -4.05
N ASP A 172 23.79 -4.68 -3.67
CA ASP A 172 24.76 -5.29 -4.60
C ASP A 172 24.19 -6.52 -5.33
N SER A 173 23.31 -7.30 -4.69
CA SER A 173 22.61 -8.44 -5.30
C SER A 173 21.68 -8.01 -6.44
N VAL A 174 21.05 -6.84 -6.32
CA VAL A 174 20.16 -6.27 -7.34
C VAL A 174 20.97 -5.72 -8.50
N ILE A 175 22.09 -5.03 -8.22
CA ILE A 175 22.99 -4.50 -9.27
C ILE A 175 23.51 -5.63 -10.14
N LYS A 176 24.06 -6.70 -9.52
CA LYS A 176 24.53 -7.89 -10.24
C LYS A 176 23.43 -8.54 -11.09
N TYR A 177 22.19 -8.54 -10.61
CA TYR A 177 21.06 -9.04 -11.36
C TYR A 177 20.73 -8.16 -12.58
N ILE A 178 20.73 -6.84 -12.41
CA ILE A 178 20.51 -5.88 -13.51
C ILE A 178 21.58 -6.04 -14.59
N GLU A 179 22.85 -6.11 -14.20
CA GLU A 179 23.99 -6.24 -15.11
C GLU A 179 23.94 -7.58 -15.87
N LYS A 180 23.71 -8.69 -15.16
CA LYS A 180 23.65 -10.03 -15.76
C LYS A 180 22.59 -10.17 -16.85
N TYR A 181 21.45 -9.49 -16.71
CA TYR A 181 20.32 -9.61 -17.62
C TYR A 181 20.08 -8.35 -18.47
N GLU A 182 20.98 -7.36 -18.41
CA GLU A 182 20.95 -6.12 -19.19
C GLU A 182 19.56 -5.44 -19.19
N LEU A 183 18.90 -5.39 -18.02
CA LEU A 183 17.46 -5.10 -17.92
C LEU A 183 17.03 -3.70 -18.35
N TYR A 184 17.95 -2.72 -18.32
CA TYR A 184 17.63 -1.30 -18.49
C TYR A 184 18.50 -0.68 -19.60
N ASN A 185 17.94 -0.67 -20.80
CA ASN A 185 18.53 -0.14 -22.03
C ASN A 185 17.54 0.79 -22.76
N LEU A 186 17.90 1.30 -23.94
CA LEU A 186 17.04 2.22 -24.70
C LEU A 186 15.68 1.58 -25.06
N GLU A 187 15.70 0.35 -25.56
CA GLU A 187 14.50 -0.42 -25.92
C GLU A 187 13.56 -0.62 -24.72
N SER A 188 14.11 -0.92 -23.54
CA SER A 188 13.33 -1.13 -22.32
C SER A 188 12.58 0.13 -21.86
N GLU A 189 13.12 1.34 -22.14
CA GLU A 189 12.48 2.60 -21.76
C GLU A 189 11.35 2.97 -22.72
N GLU A 190 11.44 2.54 -23.98
CA GLU A 190 10.40 2.76 -25.00
C GLU A 190 9.24 1.77 -24.87
N LYS A 191 9.38 0.74 -24.01
CA LYS A 191 8.31 -0.20 -23.72
C LYS A 191 7.08 0.57 -23.23
N ASN A 192 5.97 0.43 -23.96
CA ASN A 192 4.69 1.10 -23.70
C ASN A 192 4.70 2.63 -23.89
N ALA A 193 5.65 3.24 -24.59
CA ALA A 193 5.76 4.70 -24.75
C ALA A 193 4.47 5.41 -25.22
N ASN A 194 3.67 4.74 -26.06
CA ASN A 194 2.41 5.27 -26.58
C ASN A 194 1.17 4.60 -25.97
N ALA A 195 1.35 3.68 -25.01
CA ALA A 195 0.23 2.99 -24.40
C ALA A 195 -0.37 3.86 -23.28
N VAL A 196 -1.68 4.08 -23.35
CA VAL A 196 -2.41 4.69 -22.24
C VAL A 196 -2.38 3.75 -21.03
N LEU A 197 -2.19 4.30 -19.82
CA LEU A 197 -2.20 3.53 -18.58
C LEU A 197 -3.55 2.82 -18.40
N GLU A 198 -3.53 1.56 -17.94
CA GLU A 198 -4.73 0.74 -17.76
C GLU A 198 -5.83 1.37 -16.89
N PRO A 199 -5.55 2.03 -15.75
CA PRO A 199 -6.60 2.71 -14.99
C PRO A 199 -7.32 3.78 -15.82
N LEU A 200 -6.57 4.59 -16.59
CA LEU A 200 -7.14 5.64 -17.44
C LEU A 200 -8.01 5.03 -18.54
N LYS A 201 -7.55 3.95 -19.19
CA LYS A 201 -8.35 3.24 -20.21
C LYS A 201 -9.67 2.71 -19.65
N ARG A 202 -9.65 2.12 -18.44
CA ARG A 202 -10.82 1.47 -17.83
C ARG A 202 -11.83 2.45 -17.24
N ASN A 203 -11.36 3.60 -16.77
CA ASN A 203 -12.19 4.58 -16.08
C ASN A 203 -12.70 5.70 -17.00
N THR A 204 -12.08 5.89 -18.17
CA THR A 204 -12.58 6.85 -19.15
C THR A 204 -13.94 6.34 -19.69
N PRO A 205 -15.03 7.12 -19.56
CA PRO A 205 -16.32 6.73 -20.09
C PRO A 205 -16.23 6.53 -21.61
N LYS A 206 -16.81 5.45 -22.12
CA LYS A 206 -16.94 5.24 -23.57
C LYS A 206 -17.98 6.24 -24.09
N SER A 207 -17.59 7.04 -25.08
CA SER A 207 -18.47 7.94 -25.84
C SER A 207 -19.56 7.18 -26.57
#